data_AF-A0A7V8YLW4-F1
#
_entry.id   AF-A0A7V8YLW4-F1
#
_cell.length_a   1.000
_cell.length_b   1.000
_cell.length_c   1.000
_cell.angle_alpha   90.00
_cell.angle_beta   90.00
_cell.angle_gamma   90.00
#
_symmetry.space_group_name_H-M   'P 1'
#
loop_
_entity.id
_entity.type
_entity.pdbx_description
1 polymer ?
#
loop_
_entity_poly.entity_id
_entity_poly.type
_entity_poly.pdbx_seq_one_letter_code
_entity_poly.pdbx_strand_id
1 'polypeptide(L)' 'MAKLSRVDWKMPVTDRVCENCAFPDEELVLVRRVYVTPEVWDRPASARVVEESELWCVSCRSQYPNEPVGDGDD' A
#
# COMPACT_ATOMS: atom_id res chain seq x y z
N MET A 1 7.53 -26.10 34.01
CA MET A 1 6.79 -24.83 34.05
C MET A 1 7.55 -23.81 33.22
N ALA A 2 7.19 -23.64 31.95
CA ALA A 2 7.85 -22.68 31.06
C ALA A 2 7.31 -21.28 31.36
N LYS A 3 8.19 -20.35 31.74
CA LYS A 3 7.87 -18.94 31.94
C LYS A 3 7.69 -18.30 30.56
N LEU A 4 6.45 -18.01 30.18
CA LEU A 4 6.16 -17.07 29.10
C LEU A 4 6.57 -15.67 29.58
N SER A 5 7.75 -15.22 29.16
CA SER A 5 8.15 -13.83 29.31
C SER A 5 7.17 -12.96 28.53
N ARG A 6 6.46 -12.09 29.25
CA ARG A 6 5.69 -10.98 28.68
C ARG A 6 6.65 -10.17 27.82
N VAL A 7 6.45 -10.22 26.50
CA VAL A 7 7.06 -9.25 25.60
C VAL A 7 6.40 -7.93 25.94
N ASP A 8 7.16 -6.94 26.39
CA ASP A 8 6.69 -5.57 26.57
C ASP A 8 6.24 -5.04 25.21
N TRP A 9 4.95 -5.20 24.92
CA TRP A 9 4.29 -4.58 23.78
C TRP A 9 4.22 -3.09 24.04
N LYS A 10 5.33 -2.42 23.75
CA LYS A 10 5.42 -0.98 23.65
C LYS A 10 4.51 -0.61 22.47
N MET A 11 3.24 -0.30 22.74
CA MET A 11 2.32 0.26 21.74
C MET A 11 3.02 1.48 21.15
N PRO A 12 3.52 1.45 19.91
CA PRO A 12 4.15 2.63 19.36
C PRO A 12 3.07 3.68 19.12
N VAL A 13 3.52 4.94 19.17
CA VAL A 13 2.80 6.11 18.66
C VAL A 13 2.07 5.70 17.38
N THR A 14 0.79 6.02 17.20
CA THR A 14 -0.06 5.62 16.06
C THR A 14 0.75 5.37 14.78
N ASP A 15 1.26 4.15 14.61
CA ASP A 15 2.12 3.83 13.48
C ASP A 15 1.23 3.96 12.26
N ARG A 16 1.64 4.79 11.31
CA ARG A 16 0.93 4.82 10.04
C ARG A 16 1.04 3.41 9.46
N VAL A 17 -0.08 2.89 8.98
CA VAL A 17 -0.14 1.55 8.40
C VAL A 17 -0.31 1.67 6.91
N CYS A 18 0.27 0.72 6.18
CA CYS A 18 -0.03 0.56 4.77
C CYS A 18 -1.53 0.27 4.60
N GLU A 19 -2.23 1.09 3.83
CA GLU A 19 -3.68 0.97 3.65
C GLU A 19 -4.06 -0.25 2.77
N ASN A 20 -3.09 -0.87 2.09
CA ASN A 20 -3.32 -2.08 1.30
C ASN A 20 -3.14 -3.39 2.09
N CYS A 21 -2.14 -3.48 2.98
CA CYS A 21 -1.82 -4.72 3.70
C CYS A 21 -1.91 -4.62 5.23
N ALA A 22 -2.25 -3.43 5.75
CA ALA A 22 -2.31 -3.11 7.17
C ALA A 22 -0.98 -3.29 7.95
N PHE A 23 0.16 -3.45 7.25
CA PHE A 23 1.46 -3.55 7.91
C PHE A 23 1.93 -2.16 8.38
N PRO A 24 2.34 -2.00 9.66
CA PRO A 24 2.97 -0.77 10.15
C PRO A 24 4.28 -0.52 9.41
N ASP A 25 4.43 0.67 8.84
CA ASP A 25 5.64 1.04 8.10
C ASP A 25 5.87 2.55 8.21
N GLU A 26 7.12 2.97 8.34
CA GLU A 26 7.51 4.38 8.37
C GLU A 26 7.72 4.92 6.93
N GLU A 27 8.01 4.04 5.96
CA GLU A 27 8.25 4.38 4.56
C GLU A 27 6.97 4.21 3.71
N LEU A 28 5.94 4.98 4.05
CA LEU A 28 4.70 5.01 3.29
C LEU A 28 4.70 6.13 2.25
N VAL A 29 4.29 5.79 1.03
CA VAL A 29 4.17 6.75 -0.08
C VAL A 29 2.72 6.85 -0.51
N LEU A 30 2.28 8.07 -0.81
CA LEU A 30 0.95 8.35 -1.31
C LEU A 30 0.84 7.90 -2.77
N VAL A 31 -0.13 7.04 -3.07
CA VAL A 31 -0.34 6.47 -4.40
C VAL A 31 -1.82 6.47 -4.79
N ARG A 32 -2.10 6.46 -6.09
CA ARG A 32 -3.41 6.11 -6.64
C ARG A 32 -3.38 4.67 -7.14
N ARG A 33 -4.34 3.87 -6.71
CA ARG A 33 -4.46 2.47 -7.12
C ARG A 33 -4.85 2.38 -8.60
N VAL A 34 -4.24 1.45 -9.32
CA VAL A 34 -4.59 1.16 -10.72
C VAL A 34 -5.18 -0.24 -10.82
N TYR A 35 -6.40 -0.34 -11.34
CA TYR A 35 -7.00 -1.62 -11.74
C TYR A 35 -6.71 -1.88 -13.20
N VAL A 36 -6.03 -2.99 -13.48
CA VAL A 36 -5.71 -3.43 -14.83
C VAL A 36 -6.60 -4.61 -15.20
N THR A 37 -7.32 -4.47 -16.31
CA THR A 37 -8.00 -5.58 -16.97
C THR A 37 -7.13 -5.99 -18.17
N PRO A 38 -6.54 -7.19 -18.17
CA PRO A 38 -5.77 -7.68 -19.30
C PRO A 38 -6.62 -7.79 -20.57
N GLU A 39 -5.94 -7.77 -21.72
CA GLU A 39 -6.57 -8.10 -23.00
C GLU A 39 -7.02 -9.57 -23.00
N VAL A 40 -8.17 -9.81 -23.63
CA VAL A 40 -8.64 -11.15 -24.00
C VAL A 40 -9.07 -11.13 -25.47
N TRP A 41 -9.35 -12.30 -26.04
CA TRP A 41 -9.51 -12.49 -27.49
C TRP A 41 -10.55 -11.57 -28.18
N ASP A 42 -11.57 -11.08 -27.46
CA ASP A 42 -12.62 -10.19 -27.96
C ASP A 42 -12.65 -8.81 -27.30
N ARG A 43 -11.71 -8.50 -26.40
CA ARG A 43 -11.74 -7.27 -25.61
C ARG A 43 -10.33 -6.71 -25.40
N PRO A 44 -10.08 -5.44 -25.77
CA PRO A 44 -8.80 -4.81 -25.54
C PRO A 44 -8.52 -4.65 -24.05
N ALA A 45 -7.23 -4.59 -23.69
CA ALA A 45 -6.81 -4.26 -22.34
C ALA A 45 -7.33 -2.88 -21.91
N SER A 46 -7.54 -2.71 -20.60
CA SER A 46 -7.92 -1.41 -20.02
C SER A 46 -7.23 -1.22 -18.68
N ALA A 47 -6.93 0.03 -18.32
CA ALA A 47 -6.49 0.41 -16.99
C ALA A 47 -7.40 1.51 -16.45
N ARG A 48 -7.69 1.44 -15.14
CA ARG A 48 -8.49 2.44 -14.43
C ARG A 48 -7.76 2.87 -13.17
N VAL A 49 -7.35 4.14 -13.14
CA VAL A 49 -6.79 4.79 -11.96
C VAL A 49 -7.94 5.19 -11.03
N VAL A 50 -7.80 4.89 -9.74
CA VAL A 50 -8.72 5.33 -8.69
C VAL A 50 -8.31 6.74 -8.26
N GLU A 51 -9.28 7.65 -8.13
CA GLU A 51 -9.01 9.05 -7.75
C GLU A 51 -8.47 9.17 -6.32
N GLU A 52 -9.04 8.36 -5.41
CA GLU A 52 -8.64 8.28 -4.01
C GLU A 52 -7.18 7.83 -3.89
N SER A 53 -6.45 8.56 -3.07
CA SER A 53 -5.06 8.28 -2.74
C SER A 53 -4.95 7.43 -1.48
N GLU A 54 -4.01 6.51 -1.45
CA GLU A 54 -3.73 5.60 -0.34
C GLU A 54 -2.23 5.66 0.05
N LEU A 55 -1.89 5.44 1.31
CA LEU A 55 -0.52 5.29 1.82
C LEU A 55 -0.05 3.83 1.71
N TRP A 56 0.93 3.56 0.85
CA TRP A 56 1.43 2.20 0.62
C TRP A 56 2.92 2.04 0.92
N CYS A 57 3.27 0.90 1.52
CA CYS A 57 4.65 0.48 1.72
C CYS A 57 5.32 0.01 0.41
N VAL A 58 6.65 -0.07 0.41
CA VAL A 58 7.44 -0.51 -0.75
C VAL A 58 6.97 -1.85 -1.31
N SER A 59 6.67 -2.83 -0.46
CA SER A 59 6.25 -4.16 -0.89
C SER A 59 4.92 -4.14 -1.64
N CYS A 60 3.96 -3.30 -1.24
CA CYS A 60 2.68 -3.20 -1.93
C CYS A 60 2.83 -2.46 -3.27
N ARG A 61 3.62 -1.39 -3.31
CA ARG A 61 3.88 -0.65 -4.57
C ARG A 61 4.59 -1.49 -5.62
N SER A 62 5.46 -2.42 -5.21
CA SER A 62 6.13 -3.33 -6.14
C SER A 62 5.26 -4.47 -6.64
N GLN A 63 4.19 -4.83 -5.90
CA GLN A 63 3.33 -5.97 -6.23
C GLN A 63 2.05 -5.59 -6.95
N TYR A 64 1.50 -4.41 -6.65
CA TYR A 64 0.20 -3.99 -7.14
C TYR A 64 0.34 -2.72 -8.01
N PRO A 65 -0.34 -2.65 -9.16
CA PRO A 65 -0.30 -1.46 -10.01
C PRO A 65 -0.77 -0.20 -9.27
N ASN A 66 0.05 0.84 -9.32
CA ASN A 66 -0.17 2.11 -8.64
C ASN A 66 0.55 3.24 -9.40
N GLU A 67 0.07 4.47 -9.20
CA GLU A 67 0.72 5.70 -9.64
C GLU A 67 1.08 6.52 -8.41
N PRO A 68 2.36 6.86 -8.19
CA PRO A 68 2.73 7.81 -7.14
C PRO A 68 2.00 9.14 -7.35
N VAL A 69 1.40 9.67 -6.29
CA VAL A 69 0.96 11.06 -6.31
C VAL A 69 2.23 11.87 -6.15
N GLY A 70 2.69 12.51 -7.23
CA GLY A 70 3.89 13.35 -7.17
C GLY A 70 3.75 14.40 -6.08
N ASP A 71 4.80 14.58 -5.30
CA ASP A 71 4.96 15.81 -4.51
C ASP A 71 5.12 16.92 -5.55
N GLY A 72 4.17 17.84 -5.65
CA GLY A 72 4.30 18.96 -6.58
C GLY A 72 5.52 19.79 -6.20
N ASP A 73 6.63 19.65 -6.93
CA ASP A 73 7.61 20.71 -7.09
C ASP A 73 6.98 21.79 -7.98
N ASP A 74 6.25 22.73 -7.36
CA ASP A 74 6.07 24.10 -7.88
C ASP A 74 7.16 25.00 -7.28
#